data_AF-A0A1F6XMW5-F1
#
_entry.id   AF-A0A1F6XMW5-F1
#
_cell.length_a   1.000
_cell.length_b   1.000
_cell.length_c   1.000
_cell.angle_alpha   90.00
_cell.angle_beta   90.00
_cell.angle_gamma   90.00
#
_symmetry.space_group_name_H-M   'P 1'
#
loop_
_entity.id
_entity.type
_entity.pdbx_description
1 polymer ?
#
loop_
_entity_poly.entity_id
_entity_poly.type
_entity_poly.pdbx_seq_one_letter_code
_entity_poly.pdbx_strand_id
1 'polypeptide(L)'
;MHGYYWSRVSLEKELKKFAGGQFLMETKEGLVFRGQIQKWSIPDMGQRKVLVYFDWLCERRFGVDKDFKPISKWVLLEPPSGFQCLTIEFTSYYFQRKRKDREERIKMWTLLGEVCRFFQKEDPSNLRQQESGEFLPYYQPPAPDAGPGD
;
A
#
# COMPACT_ATOMS: atom_id res chain seq x y z
N MET A 1 3.34 -18.34 11.89
CA MET A 1 2.54 -17.13 11.56
C MET A 1 1.07 -17.54 11.68
N HIS A 2 0.32 -17.03 12.67
CA HIS A 2 -1.11 -17.35 12.78
C HIS A 2 -1.89 -16.51 11.76
N GLY A 3 -2.18 -17.09 10.60
CA GLY A 3 -3.10 -16.49 9.63
C GLY A 3 -4.52 -16.62 10.15
N TYR A 4 -5.27 -15.51 10.22
CA TYR A 4 -6.68 -15.59 10.57
C TYR A 4 -7.44 -16.14 9.36
N TYR A 5 -8.11 -17.27 9.54
CA TYR A 5 -8.83 -17.98 8.49
C TYR A 5 -10.23 -17.42 8.22
N TRP A 6 -10.35 -16.07 8.24
CA TRP A 6 -11.54 -15.29 7.84
C TRP A 6 -12.56 -15.03 8.98
N SER A 7 -12.46 -13.85 9.59
CA SER A 7 -13.54 -13.22 10.37
C SER A 7 -13.83 -11.84 9.76
N ARG A 8 -14.91 -11.74 8.98
CA ARG A 8 -15.34 -10.47 8.37
C ARG A 8 -15.47 -9.38 9.43
N VAL A 9 -16.13 -9.68 10.55
CA VAL A 9 -16.35 -8.71 11.65
C VAL A 9 -15.01 -8.19 12.20
N SER A 10 -14.02 -9.07 12.37
CA SER A 10 -12.70 -8.66 12.84
C SER A 10 -11.98 -7.81 11.80
N LEU A 11 -12.05 -8.18 10.51
CA LEU A 11 -11.45 -7.41 9.44
C LEU A 11 -12.09 -6.03 9.28
N GLU A 12 -13.41 -5.94 9.30
CA GLU A 12 -14.16 -4.67 9.26
C GLU A 12 -13.78 -3.78 10.44
N LYS A 13 -13.70 -4.33 11.66
CA LYS A 13 -13.30 -3.58 12.86
C LYS A 13 -11.89 -3.02 12.71
N GLU A 14 -10.95 -3.82 12.21
CA GLU A 14 -9.56 -3.40 12.06
C GLU A 14 -9.38 -2.40 10.92
N LEU A 15 -10.01 -2.60 9.77
CA LEU A 15 -9.93 -1.68 8.62
C LEU A 15 -10.38 -0.24 8.96
N LYS A 16 -11.25 -0.05 9.97
CA LYS A 16 -11.62 1.30 10.45
C LYS A 16 -10.41 2.11 10.91
N LYS A 17 -9.37 1.49 11.47
CA LYS A 17 -8.15 2.16 11.92
C LYS A 17 -7.29 2.69 10.75
N PHE A 18 -7.56 2.24 9.53
CA PHE A 18 -6.78 2.55 8.34
C PHE A 18 -7.49 3.55 7.41
N ALA A 19 -8.64 4.10 7.85
CA ALA A 19 -9.36 5.14 7.11
C ALA A 19 -8.49 6.39 6.92
N GLY A 20 -8.46 6.95 5.71
CA GLY A 20 -7.58 8.06 5.34
C GLY A 20 -6.09 7.70 5.26
N GLY A 21 -5.75 6.43 5.50
CA GLY A 21 -4.42 5.88 5.31
C GLY A 21 -4.14 5.52 3.86
N GLN A 22 -3.25 4.54 3.64
CA GLN A 22 -2.90 4.09 2.29
C GLN A 22 -2.98 2.58 2.18
N PHE A 23 -3.10 2.10 0.94
CA PHE A 23 -2.87 0.69 0.62
C PHE A 23 -1.70 0.56 -0.35
N LEU A 24 -1.04 -0.59 -0.33
CA LEU A 24 -0.07 -1.04 -1.32
C LEU A 24 -0.54 -2.37 -1.86
N MET A 25 -0.75 -2.48 -3.17
CA MET A 25 -1.21 -3.69 -3.84
C MET A 25 -0.17 -4.15 -4.86
N GLU A 26 0.03 -5.45 -4.96
CA GLU A 26 0.89 -6.08 -5.96
C GLU A 26 0.07 -7.07 -6.78
N THR A 27 0.10 -6.93 -8.11
CA THR A 27 -0.62 -7.83 -9.02
C THR A 27 0.22 -9.04 -9.38
N LYS A 28 -0.41 -10.05 -10.00
CA LYS A 28 0.28 -11.27 -10.44
C LYS A 28 1.32 -10.98 -11.54
N GLU A 29 1.14 -9.89 -12.26
CA GLU A 29 2.03 -9.39 -13.31
C GLU A 29 3.21 -8.58 -12.74
N GLY A 30 3.28 -8.43 -11.41
CA GLY A 30 4.35 -7.68 -10.73
C GLY A 30 4.16 -6.16 -10.72
N LEU A 31 2.98 -5.67 -11.14
CA LEU A 31 2.65 -4.25 -11.01
C LEU A 31 2.41 -3.92 -9.55
N VAL A 32 2.95 -2.79 -9.09
CA VAL A 32 2.79 -2.35 -7.70
C VAL A 32 2.10 -1.01 -7.67
N PHE A 33 1.00 -0.95 -6.95
CA PHE A 33 0.17 0.23 -6.78
C PHE A 33 0.20 0.73 -5.35
N ARG A 34 0.10 2.04 -5.17
CA ARG A 34 -0.09 2.71 -3.89
C ARG A 34 -1.21 3.71 -4.02
N GLY A 35 -2.17 3.73 -3.10
CA GLY A 35 -3.26 4.71 -3.13
C GLY A 35 -3.69 5.16 -1.75
N GLN A 36 -4.28 6.35 -1.66
CA GLN A 36 -4.93 6.82 -0.45
C GLN A 36 -6.32 6.22 -0.32
N ILE A 37 -6.64 5.71 0.87
CA ILE A 37 -7.93 5.08 1.15
C ILE A 37 -8.95 6.17 1.45
N GLN A 38 -9.92 6.33 0.55
CA GLN A 38 -11.11 7.14 0.78
C GLN A 38 -12.10 6.38 1.65
N LYS A 39 -12.46 5.16 1.23
CA LYS A 39 -13.35 4.24 1.94
C LYS A 39 -13.10 2.80 1.49
N TRP A 40 -13.70 1.86 2.20
CA TRP A 40 -13.65 0.44 1.84
C TRP A 40 -15.01 -0.21 2.06
N SER A 41 -15.23 -1.36 1.43
CA SER A 41 -16.41 -2.19 1.69
C SER A 41 -16.08 -3.67 1.50
N ILE A 42 -16.72 -4.53 2.29
CA ILE A 42 -16.67 -5.98 2.15
C ILE A 42 -18.08 -6.44 1.73
N PRO A 43 -18.32 -6.67 0.43
CA PRO A 43 -19.67 -6.72 -0.12
C PRO A 43 -20.49 -7.95 0.30
N ASP A 44 -19.87 -9.11 0.58
CA ASP A 44 -20.60 -10.34 0.88
C ASP A 44 -19.87 -11.22 1.92
N MET A 45 -20.63 -12.03 2.66
CA MET A 45 -20.18 -13.06 3.60
C MET A 45 -19.57 -14.28 2.89
N GLY A 46 -19.85 -14.54 1.62
CA GLY A 46 -19.21 -15.65 0.89
C GLY A 46 -17.87 -15.29 0.24
N GLN A 47 -17.62 -14.00 0.04
CA GLN A 47 -16.58 -13.53 -0.86
C GLN A 47 -15.37 -13.03 -0.09
N ARG A 48 -14.19 -13.58 -0.40
CA ARG A 48 -12.93 -13.14 0.18
C ARG A 48 -12.35 -11.96 -0.61
N LYS A 49 -13.09 -10.86 -0.61
CA LYS A 49 -12.68 -9.63 -1.30
C LYS A 49 -12.94 -8.37 -0.48
N VAL A 50 -12.05 -7.39 -0.63
CA VAL A 50 -12.23 -6.02 -0.13
C VAL A 50 -12.26 -5.08 -1.32
N LEU A 51 -13.28 -4.24 -1.40
CA LEU A 51 -13.32 -3.13 -2.34
C LEU A 51 -12.72 -1.91 -1.66
N VAL A 52 -11.70 -1.31 -2.27
CA VAL A 52 -11.03 -0.10 -1.77
C VAL A 52 -11.28 1.02 -2.74
N TYR A 53 -11.91 2.08 -2.24
CA TYR A 53 -12.11 3.32 -2.96
C TYR A 53 -11.01 4.30 -2.57
N PHE A 54 -10.54 5.09 -3.53
CA PHE A 54 -9.33 5.89 -3.35
C PHE A 54 -9.44 7.28 -3.95
N ASP A 55 -8.78 8.24 -3.31
CA ASP A 55 -8.72 9.63 -3.79
C ASP A 55 -7.65 9.79 -4.88
N TRP A 56 -6.54 9.06 -4.76
CA TRP A 56 -5.48 8.98 -5.76
C TRP A 56 -4.85 7.59 -5.77
N LEU A 57 -4.24 7.24 -6.90
CA LEU A 57 -3.57 5.97 -7.14
C LEU A 57 -2.27 6.22 -7.91
N CYS A 58 -1.16 5.67 -7.43
CA CYS A 58 0.12 5.70 -8.11
C CYS A 58 0.56 4.28 -8.49
N GLU A 59 1.25 4.16 -9.61
CA GLU A 59 1.95 2.96 -10.04
C GLU A 59 3.46 3.11 -9.80
N ARG A 60 4.10 2.07 -9.27
CA ARG A 60 5.55 2.01 -9.17
C ARG A 60 6.14 1.69 -10.54
N ARG A 61 6.98 2.58 -11.05
CA ARG A 61 7.74 2.38 -12.28
C ARG A 61 9.23 2.42 -11.99
N PHE A 62 9.99 1.73 -12.82
CA PHE A 62 11.43 1.78 -12.80
C PHE A 62 11.92 2.73 -13.89
N GLY A 63 12.95 3.50 -13.56
CA GLY A 63 13.70 4.33 -14.49
C GLY A 63 15.18 4.26 -14.18
N VAL A 64 15.95 5.12 -14.82
CA VAL A 64 17.37 5.31 -14.54
C VAL A 64 17.60 6.76 -14.15
N ASP A 65 18.52 6.99 -13.22
CA ASP A 65 19.01 8.33 -12.91
C ASP A 65 20.08 8.80 -13.92
N LYS A 66 20.70 9.95 -13.64
CA LYS A 66 21.76 10.54 -14.48
C LYS A 66 23.02 9.68 -14.56
N ASP A 67 23.23 8.79 -13.61
CA ASP A 67 24.37 7.86 -13.54
C ASP A 67 24.02 6.47 -14.10
N PHE A 68 22.86 6.34 -14.77
CA PHE A 68 22.31 5.06 -15.24
C PHE A 68 21.99 4.06 -14.12
N LYS A 69 21.86 4.50 -12.87
CA LYS A 69 21.48 3.63 -11.76
C LYS A 69 19.95 3.45 -11.74
N PRO A 70 19.45 2.24 -11.48
CA PRO A 70 18.02 1.99 -11.43
C PRO A 70 17.38 2.73 -10.27
N ILE A 71 16.35 3.52 -10.56
CA ILE A 71 15.55 4.24 -9.55
C ILE A 71 14.08 3.83 -9.66
N SER A 72 13.43 3.72 -8.51
CA SER A 72 11.98 3.51 -8.42
C SER A 72 11.28 4.85 -8.28
N LYS A 73 10.25 5.10 -9.09
CA LYS A 73 9.39 6.28 -9.00
C LYS A 73 7.92 5.90 -8.92
N TRP A 74 7.13 6.72 -8.24
CA TRP A 74 5.68 6.58 -8.20
C TRP A 74 5.06 7.55 -9.18
N VAL A 75 4.32 7.02 -10.16
CA VAL A 75 3.65 7.81 -11.18
C VAL A 75 2.16 7.82 -10.86
N LEU A 76 1.59 9.02 -10.70
CA LEU A 76 0.16 9.18 -10.52
C LEU A 76 -0.58 8.64 -11.75
N LEU A 77 -1.57 7.78 -11.50
CA LEU A 77 -2.49 7.31 -12.52
C LEU A 77 -3.69 8.23 -12.55
N GLU A 78 -4.05 8.70 -13.73
CA GLU A 78 -5.36 9.30 -13.95
C GLU A 78 -6.37 8.16 -14.07
N PRO A 79 -7.25 7.97 -13.06
CA PRO A 79 -8.27 6.93 -13.18
C PRO A 79 -9.17 7.25 -14.38
N PRO A 80 -9.55 6.24 -15.18
CA PRO A 80 -10.60 6.40 -16.18
C PRO A 80 -11.82 7.04 -15.53
N SER A 81 -12.48 7.97 -16.23
CA SER A 81 -13.59 8.76 -15.70
C SER A 81 -14.61 7.87 -14.97
N GLY A 82 -14.72 8.04 -13.64
CA GLY A 82 -15.68 7.31 -12.80
C GLY A 82 -15.18 6.01 -12.15
N PHE A 83 -13.95 5.55 -12.39
CA PHE A 83 -13.43 4.32 -11.79
C PHE A 83 -12.38 4.58 -10.71
N GLN A 84 -12.84 4.73 -9.46
CA GLN A 84 -11.99 4.92 -8.28
C GLN A 84 -12.11 3.77 -7.28
N CYS A 85 -12.21 2.53 -7.77
CA CYS A 85 -12.33 1.35 -6.91
C CYS A 85 -11.40 0.23 -7.37
N LEU A 86 -10.63 -0.36 -6.46
CA LEU A 86 -9.89 -1.59 -6.68
C LEU A 86 -10.51 -2.74 -5.88
N THR A 87 -10.52 -3.93 -6.49
CA THR A 87 -10.94 -5.16 -5.82
C THR A 87 -9.70 -5.92 -5.39
N ILE A 88 -9.59 -6.18 -4.09
CA ILE A 88 -8.53 -7.00 -3.51
C ILE A 88 -9.14 -8.34 -3.14
N GLU A 89 -8.81 -9.37 -3.92
CA GLU A 89 -9.16 -10.76 -3.59
C GLU A 89 -8.07 -11.38 -2.71
N PHE A 90 -8.47 -12.16 -1.70
CA PHE A 90 -7.55 -12.75 -0.75
C PHE A 90 -8.01 -14.15 -0.30
N THR A 91 -7.12 -14.94 0.28
CA THR A 91 -7.41 -16.23 0.92
C THR A 91 -7.29 -16.14 2.44
N SER A 92 -6.44 -15.24 2.93
CA SER A 92 -6.25 -14.99 4.36
C SER A 92 -5.73 -13.56 4.60
N TYR A 93 -5.81 -13.10 5.84
CA TYR A 93 -5.22 -11.84 6.27
C TYR A 93 -4.53 -11.99 7.64
N TYR A 94 -3.65 -11.05 7.95
CA TYR A 94 -2.92 -10.98 9.21
C TYR A 94 -2.83 -9.54 9.69
N PHE A 95 -3.10 -9.36 10.98
CA PHE A 95 -2.91 -8.09 11.67
C PHE A 95 -1.50 -8.04 12.26
N GLN A 96 -0.63 -7.28 11.61
CA GLN A 96 0.69 -6.97 12.13
C GLN A 96 0.55 -5.88 13.18
N ARG A 97 0.83 -6.22 14.44
CA ARG A 97 0.81 -5.26 15.56
C ARG A 97 2.02 -4.33 15.53
N LYS A 98 1.83 -3.11 16.04
CA LYS A 98 2.91 -2.14 16.26
C LYS A 98 3.93 -2.67 17.28
N ARG A 99 5.21 -2.45 17.00
CA ARG A 99 6.38 -2.70 17.86
C ARG A 99 7.40 -1.57 17.64
N LYS A 100 8.47 -1.53 18.45
CA LYS A 100 9.52 -0.50 18.35
C LYS A 100 10.16 -0.41 16.95
N ASP A 101 10.28 -1.54 16.26
CA ASP A 101 10.90 -1.72 14.95
C ASP A 101 9.89 -1.81 13.80
N ARG A 102 8.59 -1.67 14.07
CA ARG A 102 7.55 -2.16 13.15
C ARG A 102 6.21 -1.48 13.33
N GLU A 103 5.70 -0.93 12.26
CA GLU A 103 4.40 -0.28 12.26
C GLU A 103 3.21 -1.25 12.12
N GLU A 104 2.03 -0.79 12.53
CA GLU A 104 0.79 -1.58 12.46
C GLU A 104 0.31 -1.72 11.01
N ARG A 105 -0.07 -2.93 10.58
CA ARG A 105 -0.55 -3.21 9.22
C ARG A 105 -1.65 -4.26 9.20
N ILE A 106 -2.51 -4.17 8.20
CA ILE A 106 -3.26 -5.32 7.71
C ILE A 106 -2.53 -5.81 6.46
N LYS A 107 -2.18 -7.09 6.44
CA LYS A 107 -1.61 -7.75 5.26
C LYS A 107 -2.60 -8.78 4.75
N MET A 108 -2.72 -8.90 3.44
CA MET A 108 -3.61 -9.84 2.77
C MET A 108 -2.82 -10.71 1.81
N TRP A 109 -3.15 -12.00 1.77
CA TRP A 109 -2.50 -12.99 0.93
C TRP A 109 -3.50 -13.67 0.02
N THR A 110 -3.01 -14.14 -1.12
CA THR A 110 -3.60 -15.23 -1.90
C THR A 110 -2.75 -16.49 -1.73
N LEU A 111 -3.09 -17.57 -2.43
CA LEU A 111 -2.23 -18.76 -2.51
C LEU A 111 -0.87 -18.48 -3.15
N LEU A 112 -0.73 -17.39 -3.91
CA LEU A 112 0.49 -17.04 -4.63
C LEU A 112 1.42 -16.08 -3.86
N GLY A 113 0.97 -15.59 -2.70
CA GLY A 113 1.76 -14.65 -1.90
C GLY A 113 0.95 -13.47 -1.39
N GLU A 114 1.67 -12.50 -0.83
CA GLU A 114 1.07 -11.29 -0.31
C GLU A 114 0.62 -10.38 -1.45
N VAL A 115 -0.63 -9.93 -1.44
CA VAL A 115 -1.21 -9.13 -2.52
C VAL A 115 -1.56 -7.71 -2.10
N CYS A 116 -1.74 -7.46 -0.81
CA CYS A 116 -2.06 -6.12 -0.33
C CYS A 116 -1.60 -5.87 1.12
N ARG A 117 -1.21 -4.62 1.38
CA ARG A 117 -0.94 -4.06 2.71
C ARG A 117 -1.76 -2.79 2.93
N PHE A 118 -2.31 -2.61 4.12
CA PHE A 118 -2.93 -1.37 4.57
C PHE A 118 -2.04 -0.68 5.60
N PHE A 119 -1.93 0.64 5.49
CA PHE A 119 -1.07 1.52 6.27
C PHE A 119 -1.94 2.57 6.94
N GLN A 120 -1.71 2.84 8.23
CA GLN A 120 -2.38 3.94 8.94
C GLN A 120 -1.99 5.27 8.32
N LYS A 121 -2.78 6.32 8.55
CA LYS A 121 -2.56 7.65 7.99
C LYS A 121 -1.21 8.24 8.38
N GLU A 122 -0.80 8.03 9.62
CA GLU A 122 0.43 8.55 10.21
C GLU A 122 1.67 7.71 9.85
N ASP A 123 1.51 6.69 9.01
CA ASP A 123 2.61 5.80 8.70
C ASP A 123 3.75 6.50 7.95
N PRO A 124 5.02 6.39 8.41
CA PRO A 124 6.14 7.09 7.79
C PRO A 124 6.49 6.59 6.37
N SER A 125 6.02 5.40 5.96
CA SER A 125 6.21 4.90 4.59
C SER A 125 5.15 5.39 3.61
N ASN A 126 4.13 6.13 4.08
CA ASN A 126 3.10 6.68 3.21
C ASN A 126 3.67 7.70 2.24
N LEU A 127 3.19 7.66 1.00
CA LEU A 127 3.55 8.63 -0.01
C LEU A 127 2.86 9.97 0.26
N ARG A 128 3.55 11.06 0.02
CA ARG A 128 2.99 12.40 -0.04
C ARG A 128 3.35 13.02 -1.37
N GLN A 129 2.38 13.73 -1.95
CA GLN A 129 2.63 14.59 -3.08
C GLN A 129 3.48 15.77 -2.63
N GLN A 130 4.62 15.93 -3.27
CA GLN A 130 5.50 17.09 -3.11
C GLN A 130 4.96 18.26 -3.94
N GLU A 131 5.47 19.46 -3.70
CA GLU A 131 5.13 20.65 -4.50
C GLU A 131 5.47 20.48 -5.99
N SER A 132 6.50 19.68 -6.30
CA SER A 132 6.88 19.29 -7.66
C SER A 132 5.87 18.37 -8.36
N GLY A 133 4.86 17.86 -7.64
CA GLY A 133 3.92 16.86 -8.12
C GLY A 133 4.38 15.42 -7.95
N GLU A 134 5.62 15.18 -7.52
CA GLU A 134 6.14 13.83 -7.28
C GLU A 134 5.58 13.20 -5.99
N PHE A 135 5.42 11.88 -5.97
CA PHE A 135 4.98 11.14 -4.79
C PHE A 135 6.16 10.44 -4.11
N LEU A 136 6.51 10.89 -2.91
CA LEU A 136 7.64 10.36 -2.13
C LEU A 136 7.20 9.90 -0.72
N PRO A 137 7.83 8.89 -0.11
CA PRO A 137 7.56 8.51 1.27
C PRO A 137 7.79 9.67 2.25
N TYR A 138 7.03 9.71 3.36
CA TYR A 138 7.17 10.73 4.40
C TYR A 138 8.57 10.75 5.02
N TYR A 139 9.13 9.57 5.28
CA TYR A 139 10.50 9.42 5.72
C TYR A 139 11.34 8.79 4.61
N GLN A 140 12.26 9.57 4.09
CA GLN A 140 13.44 9.04 3.41
C GLN A 140 14.57 9.06 4.44
N PRO A 141 15.21 7.92 4.76
CA PRO A 141 16.44 7.99 5.52
C PRO A 141 17.42 8.89 4.76
N PRO A 142 18.22 9.72 5.47
CA PRO A 142 19.27 10.49 4.81
C PRO A 142 20.12 9.54 3.97
N ALA A 143 20.56 10.01 2.80
CA ALA A 143 21.52 9.26 2.00
C ALA A 143 22.68 8.85 2.93
N PRO A 144 23.16 7.60 2.86
CA PRO A 144 24.33 7.22 3.63
C PRO A 144 25.42 8.24 3.30
N ASP A 145 26.03 8.80 4.33
CA ASP A 145 27.18 9.70 4.19
C ASP A 145 28.17 8.96 3.29
N ALA A 146 28.32 9.44 2.06
CA ALA A 146 29.49 9.10 1.28
C ALA A 146 30.61 9.75 2.06
N GLY A 147 31.25 8.97 2.95
CA GLY A 147 32.38 9.43 3.73
C GLY A 147 33.39 10.15 2.83
N PRO A 148 34.24 11.04 3.41
CA PRO A 148 35.21 11.76 2.61
C PRO A 148 35.93 10.78 1.69
N GLY A 149 35.85 11.04 0.39
CA GLY A 149 36.54 10.23 -0.60
C GLY A 149 38.03 10.42 -0.39
N ASP A 150 38.68 9.39 0.16
CA ASP A 150 40.13 9.23 0.21
C ASP A 150 40.55 8.06 -0.70
#